data_AF-A0A5B7ICY6-F1
#
_entry.id   AF-A0A5B7ICY6-F1
#
_cell.length_a   1.000
_cell.length_b   1.000
_cell.length_c   1.000
_cell.angle_alpha   90.00
_cell.angle_beta   90.00
_cell.angle_gamma   90.00
#
_symmetry.space_group_name_H-M   'P 1'
#
loop_
_entity.id
_entity.type
_entity.pdbx_description
1 polymer ?
#
loop_
_entity_poly.entity_id
_entity_poly.type
_entity_poly.pdbx_seq_one_letter_code
_entity_poly.pdbx_strand_id
1 'polypeptide(L)'
;MLQVVSLCLMPSLLDDDTFPEDTKERARGILAGCRGGSLGAYSDSPGIEIIRRHVAEYIQRRDGHPSCWENIVLCAGASEGIRGTMKMMIQHDNGIKPGVMIPIPQYPLYSATIAEFNLHQVCVTVLP
;
A
#
# COMPACT_ATOMS: atom_id res chain seq x y z
N MET A 1 -15.51 -4.45 -8.83
CA MET A 1 -14.03 -4.29 -8.84
C MET A 1 -13.45 -4.63 -10.20
N LEU A 2 -13.62 -5.86 -10.71
CA LEU A 2 -13.10 -6.27 -12.02
C LEU A 2 -13.53 -5.34 -13.16
N GLN A 3 -14.80 -4.93 -13.21
CA GLN A 3 -15.30 -3.99 -14.23
C GLN A 3 -14.54 -2.65 -14.22
N VAL A 4 -14.31 -2.04 -13.04
CA VAL A 4 -13.54 -0.78 -12.92
C VAL A 4 -12.12 -0.98 -13.45
N VAL A 5 -11.47 -2.09 -13.08
CA VAL A 5 -10.11 -2.41 -13.56
C VAL A 5 -10.10 -2.55 -15.09
N SER A 6 -11.06 -3.27 -15.67
CA SER A 6 -11.19 -3.42 -17.13
C SER A 6 -11.36 -2.08 -17.83
N LEU A 7 -12.21 -1.20 -17.30
CA LEU A 7 -12.42 0.15 -17.84
C LEU A 7 -11.16 1.02 -17.76
N CYS A 8 -10.37 0.89 -16.69
CA CYS A 8 -9.11 1.62 -16.57
C CYS A 8 -8.01 1.06 -17.49
N LEU A 9 -8.00 -0.25 -17.75
CA LEU A 9 -7.04 -0.90 -18.66
C LEU A 9 -7.36 -0.66 -20.12
N MET A 10 -8.65 -0.59 -20.47
CA MET A 10 -9.13 -0.34 -21.82
C MET A 10 -10.19 0.78 -21.80
N PRO A 11 -9.77 2.06 -21.77
CA PRO A 11 -10.67 3.21 -21.65
C PRO A 11 -11.72 3.31 -22.77
N SER A 12 -11.52 2.68 -23.93
CA SER A 12 -12.53 2.61 -25.00
C SER A 12 -13.81 1.88 -24.58
N LEU A 13 -13.78 1.09 -23.50
CA LEU A 13 -14.97 0.45 -22.94
C LEU A 13 -15.86 1.42 -22.13
N LEU A 14 -15.42 2.66 -21.87
CA LEU A 14 -16.26 3.64 -21.18
C LEU A 14 -17.52 4.01 -21.96
N ASP A 15 -17.49 3.85 -23.28
CA ASP A 15 -18.62 4.11 -24.18
C ASP A 15 -19.57 2.90 -24.32
N ASP A 16 -19.24 1.76 -23.69
CA ASP A 16 -20.05 0.54 -23.74
C ASP A 16 -21.21 0.60 -22.73
N ASP A 17 -22.45 0.54 -23.22
CA ASP A 17 -23.68 0.62 -22.41
C ASP A 17 -23.91 -0.58 -21.48
N THR A 18 -23.14 -1.67 -21.62
CA THR A 18 -23.24 -2.84 -20.73
C THR A 18 -22.59 -2.62 -19.36
N PHE A 19 -21.72 -1.61 -19.23
CA PHE A 19 -21.10 -1.26 -17.95
C PHE A 19 -21.98 -0.30 -17.14
N PRO A 20 -22.23 -0.58 -15.85
CA PRO A 20 -22.93 0.34 -14.96
C PRO A 20 -22.25 1.71 -14.87
N GLU A 21 -23.04 2.78 -14.80
CA GLU A 21 -22.51 4.15 -14.79
C GLU A 21 -21.64 4.43 -13.55
N ASP A 22 -21.99 3.87 -12.39
CA ASP A 22 -21.19 4.00 -11.16
C ASP A 22 -19.76 3.45 -11.32
N THR A 23 -19.61 2.41 -12.14
CA THR A 23 -18.32 1.78 -12.46
C THR A 23 -17.54 2.64 -13.45
N LYS A 24 -18.23 3.22 -14.45
CA LYS A 24 -17.64 4.18 -15.38
C LYS A 24 -17.16 5.44 -14.66
N GLU A 25 -17.96 6.01 -13.77
CA GLU A 25 -17.60 7.16 -12.94
C GLU A 25 -16.34 6.89 -12.10
N ARG A 26 -16.28 5.74 -11.42
CA ARG A 26 -15.09 5.33 -10.66
C ARG A 26 -13.85 5.21 -11.55
N ALA A 27 -13.99 4.59 -12.72
CA ALA A 27 -12.89 4.44 -13.66
C ALA A 27 -12.40 5.81 -14.19
N ARG A 28 -13.31 6.70 -14.59
CA ARG A 28 -12.99 8.08 -15.00
C ARG A 28 -12.27 8.84 -13.89
N GLY A 29 -12.72 8.73 -12.64
CA GLY A 29 -12.06 9.34 -11.49
C GLY A 29 -10.62 8.86 -11.29
N ILE A 30 -10.39 7.54 -11.39
CA ILE A 30 -9.04 6.97 -11.28
C ILE A 30 -8.15 7.45 -12.43
N LEU A 31 -8.63 7.37 -13.68
CA LEU A 31 -7.89 7.80 -14.86
C LEU A 31 -7.55 9.30 -14.81
N ALA A 32 -8.46 10.15 -14.32
CA ALA A 32 -8.21 11.57 -14.12
C ALA A 32 -7.08 11.85 -13.10
N GLY A 33 -6.89 10.94 -12.13
CA GLY A 33 -5.77 10.99 -11.19
C GLY A 33 -4.44 10.48 -11.75
N CYS A 34 -4.45 9.84 -12.93
CA CYS A 34 -3.24 9.38 -13.60
C CYS A 34 -2.70 10.44 -14.56
N ARG A 35 -1.38 10.62 -14.59
CA ARG A 35 -0.75 11.51 -15.58
C ARG A 35 -1.05 11.04 -17.00
N GLY A 36 -1.59 11.91 -17.83
CA GLY A 36 -1.98 11.58 -19.20
C GLY A 36 -3.18 10.64 -19.33
N GLY A 37 -3.97 10.45 -18.26
CA GLY A 37 -5.18 9.64 -18.31
C GLY A 37 -4.93 8.14 -18.48
N SER A 38 -3.74 7.65 -18.12
CA SER A 38 -3.31 6.27 -18.39
C SER A 38 -2.74 5.58 -17.15
N LEU A 39 -3.16 4.34 -16.91
CA LEU A 39 -2.58 3.48 -15.86
C LEU A 39 -1.10 3.13 -16.11
N GLY A 40 -0.62 3.26 -17.34
CA GLY A 40 0.78 2.97 -17.69
C GLY A 40 1.75 4.08 -17.30
N ALA A 41 1.26 5.25 -16.88
CA ALA A 41 2.11 6.33 -16.44
C ALA A 41 2.66 6.08 -15.03
N TYR A 42 3.87 6.58 -14.75
CA TYR A 42 4.37 6.64 -13.38
C TYR A 42 3.46 7.50 -12.51
N SER A 43 3.14 6.99 -11.32
CA SER A 43 2.56 7.76 -10.23
C SER A 43 3.62 8.57 -9.49
N ASP A 44 3.19 9.54 -8.69
CA ASP A 44 4.06 10.14 -7.67
C ASP A 44 4.55 9.07 -6.67
N SER A 45 5.66 9.36 -5.97
CA SER A 45 6.33 8.39 -5.10
C SER A 45 5.43 7.78 -4.01
N PRO A 46 4.53 8.54 -3.34
CA PRO A 46 3.60 7.94 -2.38
C PRO A 46 2.46 7.16 -3.04
N GLY A 47 2.28 7.28 -4.36
CA GLY A 47 1.19 6.70 -5.14
C GLY A 47 0.14 7.70 -5.59
N ILE A 48 -0.78 7.23 -6.44
CA ILE A 48 -1.86 8.02 -7.06
C ILE A 48 -2.72 8.68 -5.96
N GLU A 49 -2.84 10.01 -6.01
CA GLU A 49 -3.49 10.80 -4.96
C GLU A 49 -4.94 10.38 -4.69
N ILE A 50 -5.77 10.24 -5.74
CA ILE A 50 -7.18 9.86 -5.57
C ILE A 50 -7.32 8.50 -4.85
N ILE A 51 -6.42 7.55 -5.13
CA ILE A 51 -6.40 6.26 -4.44
C ILE A 51 -6.02 6.43 -2.96
N ARG A 52 -5.03 7.26 -2.65
CA ARG A 52 -4.64 7.57 -1.26
C ARG A 52 -5.77 8.24 -0.48
N ARG A 53 -6.53 9.14 -1.10
CA ARG A 53 -7.72 9.75 -0.51
C ARG A 53 -8.80 8.72 -0.20
N HIS A 54 -9.11 7.83 -1.15
CA HIS A 54 -10.06 6.74 -0.92
C HIS A 54 -9.62 5.79 0.22
N VAL A 55 -8.32 5.52 0.35
CA VAL A 55 -7.77 4.74 1.46
C VAL A 55 -7.98 5.45 2.79
N ALA A 56 -7.67 6.74 2.88
CA ALA A 56 -7.87 7.53 4.10
C ALA A 56 -9.36 7.57 4.50
N GLU A 57 -10.26 7.80 3.55
CA GLU A 57 -11.69 7.76 3.80
C GLU A 57 -12.17 6.38 4.28
N TYR A 58 -11.63 5.29 3.70
CA TYR A 58 -11.93 3.94 4.14
C TYR A 58 -11.49 3.71 5.59
N ILE A 59 -10.26 4.09 5.93
CA ILE A 59 -9.72 3.99 7.30
C ILE A 59 -10.60 4.79 8.27
N GLN A 60 -10.95 6.03 7.90
CA GLN A 60 -11.81 6.87 8.73
C GLN A 60 -13.20 6.28 8.96
N ARG A 61 -13.83 5.71 7.93
CA ARG A 61 -15.13 5.03 8.07
C ARG A 61 -15.04 3.77 8.93
N ARG A 62 -13.94 3.01 8.82
CA ARG A 62 -13.71 1.78 9.59
C ARG A 62 -13.48 2.07 11.06
N ASP A 63 -12.67 3.08 11.37
CA ASP A 63 -12.15 3.34 12.72
C ASP A 63 -12.93 4.43 13.47
N GLY A 64 -13.75 5.24 12.78
CA GLY A 64 -14.47 6.36 13.39
C GLY A 64 -13.59 7.56 13.74
N HIS A 65 -12.34 7.59 13.27
CA HIS A 65 -11.35 8.63 13.55
C HIS A 65 -10.82 9.27 12.25
N PRO A 66 -10.47 10.58 12.25
CA PRO A 66 -9.91 11.22 11.07
C PRO A 66 -8.65 10.51 10.55
N SER A 67 -8.55 10.35 9.23
CA SER A 67 -7.37 9.80 8.56
C SER A 67 -6.85 10.79 7.52
N CYS A 68 -5.55 11.08 7.54
CA CYS A 68 -4.91 11.98 6.59
C CYS A 68 -4.33 11.18 5.41
N TRP A 69 -4.74 11.50 4.19
CA TRP A 69 -4.25 10.85 2.97
C TRP A 69 -2.76 11.12 2.68
N GLU A 70 -2.18 12.18 3.25
CA GLU A 70 -0.75 12.48 3.15
C GLU A 70 0.12 11.49 3.94
N ASN A 71 -0.47 10.80 4.93
CA ASN A 71 0.18 9.73 5.68
C ASN A 71 0.08 8.35 5.00
N ILE A 72 -0.57 8.27 3.82
CA ILE A 72 -0.77 7.03 3.09
C ILE A 72 0.30 6.90 2.01
N VAL A 73 1.04 5.80 2.03
CA VAL A 73 1.98 5.40 0.98
C VAL A 73 1.50 4.08 0.40
N LEU A 74 1.27 4.05 -0.92
CA LEU A 74 0.89 2.83 -1.63
C LEU A 74 2.14 1.98 -1.88
N CYS A 75 2.04 0.68 -1.61
CA CYS A 75 3.12 -0.28 -1.80
C CYS A 75 2.68 -1.41 -2.75
N ALA A 76 3.67 -2.08 -3.36
CA ALA A 76 3.46 -3.29 -4.15
C ALA A 76 3.18 -4.50 -3.23
N GLY A 77 2.04 -4.46 -2.54
CA GLY A 77 1.68 -5.40 -1.50
C GLY A 77 2.27 -5.08 -0.13
N ALA A 78 1.78 -5.78 0.90
CA ALA A 78 2.18 -5.56 2.29
C ALA A 78 3.67 -5.87 2.54
N SER A 79 4.22 -6.86 1.84
CA SER A 79 5.62 -7.28 2.01
C SER A 79 6.61 -6.15 1.73
N GLU A 80 6.38 -5.37 0.67
CA GLU A 80 7.25 -4.24 0.33
C GLU A 80 7.07 -3.06 1.31
N GLY A 81 5.87 -2.88 1.87
CA GLY A 81 5.65 -1.91 2.94
C GLY A 81 6.41 -2.26 4.22
N ILE A 82 6.39 -3.54 4.62
CA ILE A 82 7.14 -4.04 5.78
C ILE A 82 8.64 -3.88 5.55
N ARG A 83 9.13 -4.30 4.37
CA ARG A 83 10.53 -4.17 3.97
C ARG A 83 10.97 -2.70 3.95
N GLY A 84 10.20 -1.81 3.34
CA GLY A 84 10.49 -0.38 3.30
C GLY A 84 10.59 0.22 4.70
N THR A 85 9.65 -0.15 5.59
CA THR A 85 9.64 0.32 6.98
C THR A 85 10.87 -0.16 7.75
N MET A 86 11.19 -1.46 7.68
CA MET A 86 12.38 -1.99 8.35
C MET A 86 13.68 -1.40 7.80
N LYS A 87 13.74 -1.13 6.48
CA LYS A 87 14.91 -0.54 5.85
C LYS A 87 15.24 0.86 6.41
N MET A 88 14.22 1.64 6.75
CA MET A 88 14.39 2.95 7.38
C MET A 88 15.01 2.85 8.79
N MET A 89 14.87 1.70 9.45
CA MET A 89 15.41 1.47 10.79
C MET A 89 16.85 0.97 10.78
N ILE A 90 17.46 0.75 9.61
CA ILE A 90 18.85 0.28 9.51
C ILE A 90 19.78 1.40 9.99
N GLN A 91 20.40 1.17 11.15
CA GLN A 91 21.46 1.99 11.69
C GLN A 91 22.55 1.06 12.22
N HIS A 92 23.81 1.38 11.95
CA HIS A 92 24.96 0.57 12.40
C HIS A 92 25.97 1.36 13.21
N ASP A 93 25.56 2.53 13.70
CA ASP A 93 26.41 3.37 14.51
C ASP A 93 26.77 2.64 15.81
N ASN A 94 28.05 2.71 16.17
CA ASN A 94 28.61 2.15 17.41
C ASN A 94 28.50 0.61 17.52
N GLY A 95 28.25 -0.10 16.42
CA GLY A 95 28.23 -1.57 16.39
C GLY A 95 26.98 -2.21 17.02
N ILE A 96 25.99 -1.41 17.45
CA ILE A 96 24.74 -1.91 18.02
C ILE A 96 23.70 -2.02 16.90
N LYS A 97 23.17 -3.22 16.69
CA LYS A 97 22.12 -3.47 15.69
C LYS A 97 20.75 -3.13 16.28
N PRO A 98 19.89 -2.37 15.56
CA PRO A 98 18.51 -2.16 15.94
C PRO A 98 17.78 -3.48 16.10
N GLY A 99 17.02 -3.60 17.20
CA GLY A 99 16.23 -4.78 17.52
C GLY A 99 14.82 -4.69 16.92
N VAL A 100 14.35 -5.76 16.30
CA VAL A 100 12.98 -5.90 15.81
C VAL A 100 12.28 -6.99 16.61
N MET A 101 11.23 -6.59 17.34
CA MET A 101 10.41 -7.52 18.10
C MET A 101 9.42 -8.24 17.18
N ILE A 102 9.43 -9.57 17.19
CA ILE A 102 8.48 -10.39 16.43
C ILE A 102 7.80 -11.41 17.34
N PRO A 103 6.49 -11.68 17.15
CA PRO A 103 5.79 -12.69 17.92
C PRO A 103 6.29 -14.10 17.58
N ILE A 104 6.00 -15.09 18.41
CA ILE A 104 6.13 -16.51 18.06
C ILE A 104 4.79 -17.20 18.39
N PRO A 105 4.15 -17.90 17.43
CA PRO A 105 4.57 -18.09 16.03
C PRO A 105 4.44 -16.81 15.17
N GLN A 106 5.18 -16.75 14.05
CA GLN A 106 5.19 -15.58 13.15
C GLN A 106 5.14 -15.95 11.68
N TYR A 107 4.76 -14.95 10.87
CA TYR A 107 4.83 -15.00 9.41
C TYR A 107 6.29 -14.86 8.93
N PRO A 108 6.89 -15.87 8.26
CA PRO A 108 8.34 -15.95 8.00
C PRO A 108 9.00 -14.75 7.33
N LEU A 109 8.23 -13.89 6.65
CA LEU A 109 8.72 -12.64 6.07
C LEU A 109 9.51 -11.81 7.09
N TYR A 110 9.05 -11.68 8.34
CA TYR A 110 9.72 -10.83 9.33
C TYR A 110 11.13 -11.34 9.63
N SER A 111 11.27 -12.62 9.98
CA SER A 111 12.59 -13.23 10.24
C SER A 111 13.52 -13.14 9.02
N ALA A 112 12.99 -13.30 7.81
CA ALA A 112 13.78 -13.21 6.58
C ALA A 112 14.28 -11.78 6.34
N THR A 113 13.41 -10.77 6.45
CA THR A 113 13.78 -9.36 6.25
C THR A 113 14.74 -8.85 7.34
N ILE A 114 14.57 -9.28 8.59
CA ILE A 114 15.49 -8.96 9.70
C ILE A 114 16.90 -9.48 9.39
N ALA A 115 17.01 -10.73 8.93
CA ALA A 115 18.29 -11.33 8.56
C ALA A 115 18.92 -10.62 7.35
N GLU A 116 18.13 -10.32 6.32
CA GLU A 116 18.58 -9.60 5.12
C GLU A 116 19.15 -8.22 5.44
N PHE A 117 18.53 -7.51 6.38
CA PHE A 117 18.95 -6.17 6.80
C PHE A 117 19.94 -6.16 7.96
N ASN A 118 20.45 -7.32 8.35
CA ASN A 118 21.43 -7.46 9.43
C ASN A 118 20.95 -6.80 10.75
N LEU A 119 19.65 -6.88 11.02
CA LEU A 119 19.02 -6.39 12.24
C LEU A 119 19.02 -7.47 13.33
N HIS A 120 18.78 -7.08 14.58
CA HIS A 120 18.70 -8.02 15.69
C HIS A 120 17.27 -8.52 15.88
N GLN A 121 17.05 -9.84 15.78
CA GLN A 121 15.74 -10.45 16.03
C GLN A 121 15.48 -10.58 17.54
N VAL A 122 14.36 -10.03 18.01
CA VAL A 122 13.90 -10.19 19.40
C VAL A 122 12.59 -10.97 19.40
N CYS A 123 12.64 -12.24 19.78
CA CYS A 123 11.45 -13.10 19.82
C CYS A 123 10.61 -12.82 21.07
N VAL A 124 9.30 -12.64 20.89
CA VAL A 124 8.34 -12.50 21.99
C VAL A 124 7.30 -13.60 21.89
N THR A 125 7.26 -14.49 22.89
CA THR A 125 6.24 -15.53 22.96
C THR A 125 4.90 -14.91 23.31
N VAL A 126 3.90 -15.08 22.45
CA VAL A 126 2.53 -14.65 22.76
C VAL A 126 1.87 -15.82 23.48
N LEU A 127 1.64 -15.66 24.79
CA LEU A 127 0.88 -16.65 25.56
C LEU A 127 -0.60 -16.60 25.13
N PRO A 128 -1.29 -17.75 25.09
CA PRO A 128 -2.68 -17.83 24.68
C PRO A 128 -3.64 -17.09 25.62
#